data_AF-A0A244EAH6-F1
#
_entry.id   AF-A0A244EAH6-F1
#
_cell.length_a   1.000
_cell.length_b   1.000
_cell.length_c   1.000
_cell.angle_alpha   90.00
_cell.angle_beta   90.00
_cell.angle_gamma   90.00
#
_symmetry.space_group_name_H-M   'P 1'
#
loop_
_entity.id
_entity.type
_entity.pdbx_description
1 polymer ?
#
loop_
_entity_poly.entity_id
_entity_poly.type
_entity_poly.pdbx_seq_one_letter_code
_entity_poly.pdbx_strand_id
1 'polypeptide(L)'
;MKRRRILVAAASVPLASQLAWAHHGWSSFDQDRPVYLEGKVVRTKWQNPHAELVIEVPAGLKLPADLAKRTLPAQSAPVDGAALLARAALPRRSERQWELELAPLTRMEAWKVAEIKPGTTVSAVGFTHKDEQDAVMRVEYLFVEGKAYGLRSSPA
;
A
#
# COMPACT_ATOMS: atom_id res chain seq x y z
N MET A 1 4.55 -61.70 -25.71
CA MET A 1 5.04 -60.31 -25.76
C MET A 1 3.98 -59.38 -25.19
N LYS A 2 4.10 -58.92 -23.93
CA LYS A 2 3.13 -58.00 -23.29
C LYS A 2 3.70 -56.58 -23.30
N ARG A 3 3.12 -55.68 -24.10
CA ARG A 3 3.53 -54.27 -24.20
C ARG A 3 3.03 -53.51 -22.97
N ARG A 4 3.95 -53.04 -22.12
CA ARG A 4 3.69 -52.10 -21.03
C ARG A 4 3.43 -50.71 -21.63
N ARG A 5 2.21 -50.17 -21.44
CA ARG A 5 1.91 -48.76 -21.70
C ARG A 5 2.15 -48.02 -20.39
N ILE A 6 3.20 -47.20 -20.34
CA ILE A 6 3.42 -46.24 -19.26
C ILE A 6 2.68 -44.96 -19.68
N LEU A 7 1.61 -44.62 -18.96
CA LEU A 7 1.00 -43.30 -19.05
C LEU A 7 1.74 -42.39 -18.07
N VAL A 8 2.46 -41.41 -18.61
CA VAL A 8 3.03 -40.30 -17.85
C VAL A 8 1.87 -39.34 -17.57
N ALA A 9 1.43 -39.28 -16.32
CA ALA A 9 0.52 -38.24 -15.85
C ALA A 9 1.33 -36.95 -15.64
N ALA A 10 1.15 -35.97 -16.52
CA ALA A 10 1.67 -34.62 -16.29
C ALA A 10 0.85 -33.99 -15.16
N ALA A 11 1.44 -33.89 -13.97
CA ALA A 11 0.89 -33.12 -12.88
C ALA A 11 1.04 -31.63 -13.21
N SER A 12 -0.03 -31.01 -13.70
CA SER A 12 -0.17 -29.57 -13.75
C SER A 12 -0.21 -29.05 -12.31
N VAL A 13 0.90 -28.48 -11.84
CA VAL A 13 0.90 -27.67 -10.61
C VAL A 13 -0.01 -26.47 -10.89
N PRO A 14 -1.16 -26.32 -10.22
CA PRO A 14 -1.92 -25.09 -10.35
C PRO A 14 -1.08 -23.98 -9.72
N LEU A 15 -0.62 -23.03 -10.52
CA LEU A 15 -0.20 -21.72 -10.02
C LEU A 15 -1.42 -21.17 -9.29
N ALA A 16 -1.42 -21.29 -7.96
CA ALA A 16 -2.46 -20.73 -7.12
C ALA A 16 -2.55 -19.24 -7.44
N SER A 17 -3.69 -18.88 -8.02
CA SER A 17 -4.06 -17.54 -8.38
C SER A 17 -3.95 -16.63 -7.16
N GLN A 18 -2.89 -15.82 -7.10
CA GLN A 18 -2.82 -14.61 -6.26
C GLN A 18 -3.82 -13.52 -6.72
N LEU A 19 -4.83 -13.93 -7.50
CA LEU A 19 -5.80 -13.06 -8.13
C LEU A 19 -6.95 -12.84 -7.14
N ALA A 20 -7.17 -11.56 -6.81
CA ALA A 20 -8.37 -11.00 -6.18
C ALA A 20 -8.38 -10.77 -4.66
N TRP A 21 -7.25 -10.42 -4.03
CA TRP A 21 -7.30 -9.63 -2.78
C TRP A 21 -7.48 -8.13 -3.04
N ALA A 22 -7.32 -7.69 -4.29
CA ALA A 22 -7.33 -6.28 -4.68
C ALA A 22 -8.73 -5.71 -4.99
N HIS A 23 -9.82 -6.47 -4.88
CA HIS A 23 -11.19 -5.98 -5.15
C HIS A 23 -11.99 -5.75 -3.86
N HIS A 24 -11.40 -6.03 -2.69
CA HIS A 24 -12.02 -5.71 -1.41
C HIS A 24 -11.80 -4.22 -1.15
N GLY A 25 -12.89 -3.47 -1.02
CA GLY A 25 -12.83 -2.06 -0.68
C GLY A 25 -12.20 -1.83 0.70
N TRP A 26 -12.26 -0.58 1.17
CA TRP A 26 -11.68 -0.15 2.44
C TRP A 26 -12.21 -0.89 3.70
N SER A 27 -13.24 -1.74 3.58
CA SER A 27 -13.89 -2.45 4.69
C SER A 27 -13.03 -3.51 5.37
N SER A 28 -11.99 -4.03 4.70
CA SER A 28 -11.04 -4.96 5.33
C SER A 28 -10.05 -4.26 6.27
N PHE A 29 -9.89 -2.94 6.13
CA PHE A 29 -8.93 -2.15 6.88
C PHE A 29 -9.57 -1.46 8.09
N ASP A 30 -8.79 -1.33 9.16
CA ASP A 30 -9.18 -0.61 10.36
C ASP A 30 -9.05 0.91 10.13
N GLN A 31 -10.14 1.53 9.66
CA GLN A 31 -10.19 2.96 9.34
C GLN A 31 -10.22 3.86 10.57
N ASP A 32 -10.41 3.31 11.77
CA ASP A 32 -10.42 4.08 13.01
C ASP A 32 -9.00 4.36 13.53
N ARG A 33 -8.01 3.58 13.07
CA ARG A 33 -6.61 3.67 13.49
C ARG A 33 -5.66 3.93 12.33
N PRO A 34 -5.47 5.19 11.91
CA PRO A 34 -4.47 5.53 10.90
C PRO A 34 -3.05 5.26 11.40
N VAL A 35 -2.21 4.72 10.53
CA VAL A 35 -0.81 4.38 10.79
C VAL A 35 0.10 5.19 9.87
N TYR A 36 1.22 5.67 10.41
CA TYR A 36 2.31 6.29 9.66
C TYR A 36 3.40 5.26 9.37
N LEU A 37 3.84 5.20 8.11
CA LEU A 37 5.03 4.46 7.70
C LEU A 37 5.95 5.37 6.89
N GLU A 38 7.25 5.18 7.03
CA GLU A 38 8.28 5.78 6.20
C GLU A 38 9.36 4.75 5.93
N GLY A 39 9.87 4.72 4.71
CA GLY A 39 10.89 3.75 4.35
C GLY A 39 11.42 3.93 2.94
N LYS A 40 12.44 3.14 2.62
CA LYS A 40 13.01 3.07 1.29
C LYS A 40 12.29 2.01 0.48
N VAL A 41 11.84 2.35 -0.73
CA VAL A 41 11.21 1.38 -1.64
C VAL A 41 12.25 0.36 -2.09
N VAL A 42 11.95 -0.93 -1.88
CA VAL A 42 12.79 -2.06 -2.29
C VAL A 42 12.18 -2.85 -3.44
N ARG A 43 10.86 -2.79 -3.61
CA ARG A 43 10.15 -3.39 -4.76
C ARG A 43 9.01 -2.48 -5.19
N THR A 44 8.79 -2.39 -6.49
CA THR A 44 7.66 -1.68 -7.09
C THR A 44 6.90 -2.62 -8.01
N LYS A 45 5.58 -2.50 -8.03
CA LYS A 45 4.71 -3.17 -8.98
C LYS A 45 3.71 -2.14 -9.48
N TRP A 46 4.02 -1.58 -10.65
CA TRP A 46 3.26 -0.48 -11.25
C TRP A 46 2.35 -0.99 -12.37
N GLN A 47 1.36 -1.80 -12.00
CA GLN A 47 0.43 -2.45 -12.92
C GLN A 47 -0.96 -2.53 -12.31
N ASN A 48 -1.98 -2.87 -13.10
CA ASN A 48 -3.31 -3.13 -12.59
C ASN A 48 -3.34 -4.44 -11.77
N PRO A 49 -4.26 -4.58 -10.78
CA PRO A 49 -5.38 -3.70 -10.44
C PRO A 49 -5.03 -2.47 -9.57
N HIS A 50 -3.94 -2.53 -8.80
CA HIS A 50 -3.44 -1.45 -7.96
C HIS A 50 -1.92 -1.37 -8.10
N ALA A 51 -1.36 -0.17 -8.02
CA ALA A 51 0.07 -0.05 -7.80
C ALA A 51 0.42 -0.51 -6.37
N GLU A 52 1.55 -1.19 -6.23
CA GLU A 52 2.03 -1.70 -4.94
C GLU A 52 3.51 -1.32 -4.76
N LEU A 53 3.89 -1.00 -3.53
CA LEU A 53 5.29 -0.83 -3.13
C LEU A 53 5.60 -1.81 -2.00
N VAL A 54 6.82 -2.34 -1.97
CA VAL A 54 7.40 -2.84 -0.72
C VAL A 54 8.43 -1.84 -0.26
N ILE A 55 8.31 -1.41 0.98
CA ILE A 55 9.26 -0.51 1.63
C ILE A 55 10.01 -1.23 2.74
N GLU A 56 11.27 -0.85 2.94
CA GLU A 56 12.02 -1.18 4.14
C GLU A 56 11.91 -0.01 5.13
N VAL A 57 11.24 -0.28 6.25
CA VAL A 57 11.02 0.63 7.37
C VAL A 57 12.22 0.56 8.31
N PRO A 58 12.82 1.71 8.68
CA PRO A 58 13.95 1.72 9.60
C PRO A 58 13.52 1.32 11.02
N ALA A 59 14.40 0.64 11.76
CA ALA A 59 14.13 0.21 13.13
C ALA A 59 13.82 1.36 14.11
N GLY A 60 14.26 2.58 13.77
CA GLY A 60 14.02 3.80 14.55
C GLY A 60 12.95 4.71 13.96
N LEU A 61 11.93 4.16 13.28
CA LEU A 61 10.81 4.94 12.76
C LEU A 61 10.21 5.82 13.87
N LYS A 62 10.09 7.12 13.58
CA LYS A 62 9.47 8.09 14.48
C LYS A 62 8.32 8.77 13.76
N LEU A 63 7.29 9.12 14.53
CA LEU A 63 6.22 9.95 14.02
C LEU A 63 6.76 11.38 13.79
N PRO A 64 6.64 11.96 12.59
CA PRO A 64 7.11 13.31 12.35
C PRO A 64 6.31 14.33 13.17
N ALA A 65 6.99 15.24 13.86
CA ALA A 65 6.36 16.25 14.71
C ALA A 65 5.48 17.25 13.91
N ASP A 66 5.74 17.39 12.62
CA ASP A 66 5.00 18.22 11.68
C ASP A 66 3.82 17.51 11.01
N LEU A 67 3.66 16.18 11.20
CA LEU A 67 2.72 15.36 10.43
C LEU A 67 1.30 15.94 10.46
N ALA A 68 0.78 16.26 11.64
CA ALA A 68 -0.56 16.81 11.83
C ALA A 68 -0.78 18.19 11.18
N LYS A 69 0.29 18.87 10.77
CA LYS A 69 0.27 20.21 10.17
C LYS A 69 0.52 20.20 8.67
N ARG A 70 0.79 19.03 8.08
CA ARG A 70 1.07 18.93 6.65
C ARG A 70 -0.14 19.33 5.83
N THR A 71 0.09 20.18 4.83
CA THR A 71 -0.93 20.55 3.86
C THR A 71 -1.23 19.34 2.97
N LEU A 72 -2.51 19.03 2.80
CA LEU A 72 -3.00 17.92 2.00
C LEU A 72 -3.76 18.46 0.78
N PRO A 73 -3.65 17.79 -0.38
CA PRO A 73 -4.41 18.19 -1.55
C PRO A 73 -5.90 17.85 -1.37
N ALA A 74 -6.76 18.64 -1.99
CA ALA A 74 -8.19 18.39 -1.98
C ALA A 74 -8.55 17.14 -2.81
N GLN A 75 -9.41 16.29 -2.24
CA GLN A 75 -9.92 15.09 -2.88
C GLN A 75 -11.42 15.27 -3.18
N SER A 76 -11.95 14.61 -4.21
CA SER A 76 -13.38 14.67 -4.50
C SER A 76 -14.24 13.97 -3.43
N ALA A 77 -13.69 12.95 -2.75
CA ALA A 77 -14.27 12.40 -1.55
C ALA A 77 -14.03 13.32 -0.34
N PRO A 78 -15.01 13.49 0.57
CA PRO A 78 -14.89 14.36 1.74
C PRO A 78 -14.06 13.69 2.86
N VAL A 79 -12.73 13.63 2.66
CA VAL A 79 -11.81 13.10 3.67
C VAL A 79 -11.35 14.23 4.59
N ASP A 80 -11.59 14.08 5.89
CA ASP A 80 -10.95 14.92 6.91
C ASP A 80 -9.49 14.51 7.10
N GLY A 81 -8.64 14.95 6.17
CA GLY A 81 -7.22 14.64 6.16
C GLY A 81 -6.49 15.20 7.38
N ALA A 82 -6.87 16.39 7.85
CA ALA A 82 -6.23 17.01 9.01
C ALA A 82 -6.46 16.19 10.28
N ALA A 83 -7.70 15.78 10.55
CA ALA A 83 -8.00 14.92 11.69
C ALA A 83 -7.34 13.54 11.56
N LEU A 84 -7.23 13.01 10.34
CA LEU A 84 -6.57 11.74 10.07
C LEU A 84 -5.07 11.80 10.38
N LEU A 85 -4.35 12.82 9.89
CA LEU A 85 -2.92 13.00 10.20
C LEU A 85 -2.69 13.24 11.69
N ALA A 86 -3.59 13.93 12.37
CA ALA A 86 -3.50 14.17 13.81
C ALA A 86 -3.66 12.90 14.66
N ARG A 87 -4.40 11.90 14.18
CA ARG A 87 -4.59 10.61 14.86
C ARG A 87 -3.57 9.55 14.46
N ALA A 88 -2.76 9.80 13.43
CA ALA A 88 -1.81 8.82 12.91
C ALA A 88 -0.83 8.38 14.00
N ALA A 89 -0.64 7.08 14.13
CA ALA A 89 0.28 6.47 15.10
C ALA A 89 1.33 5.61 14.38
N LEU A 90 2.35 5.16 15.12
CA LEU A 90 3.28 4.15 14.61
C LEU A 90 2.60 2.77 14.53
N PRO A 91 3.07 1.87 13.65
CA PRO A 91 2.61 0.48 13.64
C PRO A 91 2.90 -0.19 15.00
N ARG A 92 2.05 -1.13 15.41
CA ARG A 92 2.32 -1.99 16.58
C ARG A 92 3.33 -3.08 16.22
N ARG A 93 3.39 -3.50 14.95
CA ARG A 93 4.36 -4.49 14.51
C ARG A 93 5.78 -3.92 14.32
N SER A 94 6.77 -4.81 14.34
CA SER A 94 8.20 -4.50 14.23
C SER A 94 8.85 -5.00 12.94
N GLU A 95 8.07 -5.55 12.00
CA GLU A 95 8.56 -5.98 10.70
C GLU A 95 9.22 -4.82 9.95
N ARG A 96 10.35 -5.15 9.31
CA ARG A 96 11.09 -4.21 8.49
C ARG A 96 10.49 -4.01 7.11
N GLN A 97 9.84 -5.02 6.55
CA GLN A 97 9.26 -4.91 5.21
C GLN A 97 7.74 -4.78 5.31
N TRP A 98 7.23 -3.73 4.66
CA TRP A 98 5.80 -3.44 4.59
C TRP A 98 5.37 -3.33 3.14
N GLU A 99 4.22 -3.91 2.82
CA GLU A 99 3.55 -3.71 1.55
C GLU A 99 2.61 -2.50 1.65
N LEU A 100 2.79 -1.55 0.74
CA LEU A 100 1.90 -0.40 0.58
C LEU A 100 1.01 -0.66 -0.64
N GLU A 101 -0.27 -0.82 -0.39
CA GLU A 101 -1.31 -0.90 -1.40
C GLU A 101 -1.74 0.52 -1.79
N LEU A 102 -1.36 0.96 -2.99
CA LEU A 102 -1.68 2.29 -3.51
C LEU A 102 -3.03 2.26 -4.26
N ALA A 103 -3.39 3.39 -4.86
CA ALA A 103 -4.58 3.48 -5.68
C ALA A 103 -4.44 2.74 -7.04
N PRO A 104 -5.56 2.47 -7.74
CA PRO A 104 -5.51 1.97 -9.11
C PRO A 104 -4.72 2.93 -10.01
N LEU A 105 -4.09 2.39 -11.07
CA LEU A 105 -3.26 3.20 -11.96
C LEU A 105 -3.99 4.41 -12.54
N THR A 106 -5.27 4.28 -12.87
CA THR A 106 -6.11 5.39 -13.36
C THR A 106 -6.19 6.55 -12.36
N ARG A 107 -6.21 6.25 -11.04
CA ARG A 107 -6.17 7.29 -10.00
C ARG A 107 -4.76 7.84 -9.82
N MET A 108 -3.74 6.99 -9.89
CA MET A 108 -2.34 7.45 -9.85
C MET A 108 -2.05 8.43 -11.00
N GLU A 109 -2.57 8.15 -12.19
CA GLU A 109 -2.51 9.03 -13.38
C GLU A 109 -3.30 10.33 -13.17
N ALA A 110 -4.51 10.27 -12.62
CA ALA A 110 -5.30 11.47 -12.30
C ALA A 110 -4.56 12.42 -11.35
N TRP A 111 -3.82 11.86 -10.39
CA TRP A 111 -2.93 12.60 -9.48
C TRP A 111 -1.56 12.95 -10.07
N LYS A 112 -1.28 12.49 -11.30
CA LYS A 112 0.02 12.64 -11.99
C LYS A 112 1.19 12.13 -11.14
N VAL A 113 0.97 11.05 -10.40
CA VAL A 113 2.02 10.38 -9.64
C VAL A 113 2.93 9.68 -10.63
N ALA A 114 4.20 10.08 -10.67
CA ALA A 114 5.20 9.36 -11.43
C ALA A 114 5.43 7.95 -10.84
N GLU A 115 5.79 6.98 -11.68
CA GLU A 115 6.12 5.65 -11.18
C GLU A 115 7.26 5.72 -10.16
N ILE A 116 7.01 5.16 -8.97
CA ILE A 116 7.97 5.14 -7.88
C ILE A 116 8.89 3.96 -8.07
N LYS A 117 10.20 4.24 -8.15
CA LYS A 117 11.23 3.25 -8.42
C LYS A 117 11.87 2.74 -7.12
N PRO A 118 12.43 1.52 -7.12
CA PRO A 118 13.26 1.07 -6.01
C PRO A 118 14.39 2.07 -5.74
N GLY A 119 14.66 2.35 -4.46
CA GLY A 119 15.60 3.38 -4.05
C GLY A 119 14.96 4.65 -3.53
N THR A 120 13.74 4.98 -3.98
CA THR A 120 13.01 6.18 -3.53
C THR A 120 12.59 6.05 -2.07
N THR A 121 12.81 7.09 -1.28
CA THR A 121 12.22 7.20 0.06
C THR A 121 10.81 7.74 -0.05
N VAL A 122 9.86 7.05 0.60
CA VAL A 122 8.46 7.45 0.65
C VAL A 122 7.99 7.45 2.10
N SER A 123 7.02 8.29 2.42
CA SER A 123 6.21 8.12 3.63
C SER A 123 4.73 8.06 3.26
N ALA A 124 3.95 7.42 4.11
CA ALA A 124 2.53 7.22 3.90
C ALA A 124 1.79 7.29 5.22
N VAL A 125 0.55 7.78 5.15
CA VAL A 125 -0.45 7.51 6.17
C VAL A 125 -1.57 6.71 5.54
N GLY A 126 -1.98 5.66 6.22
CA GLY A 126 -2.99 4.74 5.73
C GLY A 126 -3.53 3.86 6.83
N PHE A 127 -4.14 2.75 6.45
CA PHE A 127 -4.78 1.84 7.38
C PHE A 127 -4.26 0.43 7.16
N THR A 128 -4.07 -0.28 8.25
CA THR A 128 -3.72 -1.70 8.24
C THR A 128 -4.98 -2.55 8.34
N HIS A 129 -4.86 -3.84 8.11
CA HIS A 129 -5.93 -4.76 8.51
C HIS A 129 -6.19 -4.68 10.03
N LYS A 130 -7.37 -5.13 10.46
CA LYS A 130 -7.71 -5.21 11.88
C LYS A 130 -6.64 -5.98 12.64
N ASP A 131 -6.34 -5.49 13.84
CA ASP A 131 -5.29 -6.02 14.71
C ASP A 131 -3.88 -6.07 14.11
N GLU A 132 -3.66 -5.39 12.97
CA GLU A 132 -2.41 -5.49 12.20
C GLU A 132 -2.00 -6.95 11.97
N GLN A 133 -2.91 -7.82 11.52
CA GLN A 133 -2.64 -9.25 11.30
C GLN A 133 -1.48 -9.52 10.32
N ASP A 134 -1.21 -8.60 9.40
CA ASP A 134 -0.11 -8.61 8.44
C ASP A 134 0.55 -7.23 8.30
N ALA A 135 1.66 -7.17 7.54
CA ALA A 135 2.41 -5.94 7.28
C ALA A 135 1.95 -5.26 5.97
N VAL A 136 0.64 -5.09 5.82
CA VAL A 136 0.01 -4.43 4.66
C VAL A 136 -0.65 -3.13 5.10
N MET A 137 -0.45 -2.07 4.32
CA MET A 137 -1.13 -0.78 4.49
C MET A 137 -1.86 -0.39 3.21
N ARG A 138 -3.17 -0.13 3.32
CA ARG A 138 -3.91 0.63 2.30
C ARG A 138 -3.61 2.11 2.49
N VAL A 139 -2.98 2.72 1.49
CA VAL A 139 -2.52 4.10 1.59
C VAL A 139 -3.68 5.08 1.38
N GLU A 140 -3.83 6.03 2.30
CA GLU A 140 -4.76 7.17 2.19
C GLU A 140 -4.03 8.41 1.68
N TYR A 141 -2.88 8.72 2.27
CA TYR A 141 -2.01 9.80 1.84
C TYR A 141 -0.60 9.28 1.59
N LEU A 142 -0.10 9.58 0.40
CA LEU A 142 1.25 9.25 -0.03
C LEU A 142 2.10 10.52 -0.10
N PHE A 143 3.30 10.49 0.46
CA PHE A 143 4.26 11.58 0.42
C PHE A 143 5.55 11.12 -0.26
N VAL A 144 5.92 11.81 -1.35
CA VAL A 144 7.12 11.51 -2.14
C VAL A 144 7.72 12.81 -2.64
N GLU A 145 9.03 13.01 -2.43
CA GLU A 145 9.76 14.19 -2.91
C GLU A 145 9.11 15.53 -2.54
N GLY A 146 8.61 15.64 -1.31
CA GLY A 146 7.94 16.85 -0.80
C GLY A 146 6.52 17.09 -1.34
N LYS A 147 6.00 16.21 -2.20
CA LYS A 147 4.62 16.25 -2.68
C LYS A 147 3.74 15.32 -1.85
N ALA A 148 2.49 15.71 -1.67
CA ALA A 148 1.45 14.92 -1.04
C ALA A 148 0.37 14.54 -2.07
N TYR A 149 -0.12 13.31 -2.00
CA TYR A 149 -1.17 12.79 -2.87
C TYR A 149 -2.25 12.11 -2.03
N GLY A 150 -3.52 12.42 -2.30
CA GLY A 150 -4.66 11.73 -1.68
C GLY A 150 -5.07 10.53 -2.52
N LEU A 151 -5.14 9.33 -1.95
CA LEU A 151 -5.37 8.09 -2.69
C LEU A 151 -6.77 7.50 -2.50
N ARG A 152 -7.63 8.14 -1.70
CA ARG A 152 -9.05 7.75 -1.55
C ARG A 152 -9.82 7.92 -2.85
N SER A 153 -9.62 9.06 -3.51
CA SER A 153 -10.37 9.45 -4.71
C SER A 153 -9.53 10.33 -5.62
N SER A 154 -10.09 10.75 -6.76
CA SER A 154 -9.43 11.68 -7.67
C SER A 154 -9.26 13.07 -7.03
N PRO A 155 -8.40 13.94 -7.59
CA PRO A 155 -8.34 15.35 -7.20
C PRO A 155 -9.73 16.01 -7.28
N ALA A 156 -9.99 16.96 -6.37
CA ALA A 156 -11.19 17.81 -6.41
C ALA A 156 -11.14 18.86 -7.53
#